data_AF-A0A2W4KV83-F1
#
_entry.id   AF-A0A2W4KV83-F1
#
_cell.length_a   1.000
_cell.length_b   1.000
_cell.length_c   1.000
_cell.angle_alpha   90.00
_cell.angle_beta   90.00
_cell.angle_gamma   90.00
#
_symmetry.space_group_name_H-M   'P 1'
#
loop_
_entity.id
_entity.type
_entity.pdbx_description
1 polymer ?
#
loop_
_entity_poly.entity_id
_entity_poly.type
_entity_poly.pdbx_seq_one_letter_code
_entity_poly.pdbx_strand_id
1 'polypeptide(L)'
;MKFKLVERGNPLKKEEPKKFYAQPVYADKVNQKQLAKQLADLSSLSAGDVANVIQNLVEEFPKILTRGGIVQLGDFGSFRVTLSSKGAEAKGDFSTETITPKISFLPGVELKKQLASMKYQQE
;
A
#
# COMPACT_ATOMS: atom_id res chain seq x y z
N MET A 1 6.79 -2.23 -16.85
CA MET A 1 5.66 -1.33 -16.51
C MET A 1 5.62 -0.20 -17.54
N LYS A 2 4.43 0.07 -18.08
CA LYS A 2 4.24 1.22 -18.97
C LYS A 2 4.16 2.52 -18.16
N PHE A 3 4.70 3.60 -18.70
CA PHE A 3 4.57 4.92 -18.10
C PHE A 3 4.39 5.99 -19.17
N LYS A 4 3.78 7.11 -18.78
CA LYS A 4 3.70 8.33 -19.59
C LYS A 4 4.40 9.48 -18.88
N LEU A 5 4.97 10.40 -19.65
CA LEU A 5 5.56 11.61 -19.10
C LEU A 5 4.47 12.65 -18.86
N VAL A 6 4.39 13.17 -17.65
CA VAL A 6 3.48 14.26 -17.29
C VAL A 6 4.27 15.45 -16.78
N GLU A 7 3.96 16.61 -17.32
CA GLU A 7 4.54 17.87 -16.88
C GLU A 7 3.84 18.32 -15.58
N ARG A 8 4.60 18.54 -14.50
CA ARG A 8 4.08 19.05 -13.23
C ARG A 8 4.96 20.19 -12.71
N GLY A 9 4.32 21.25 -12.22
CA GLY A 9 4.97 22.33 -11.48
C GLY A 9 5.12 21.96 -10.00
N ASN A 10 6.12 22.55 -9.33
CA ASN A 10 6.31 22.39 -7.90
C ASN A 10 5.30 23.28 -7.14
N PRO A 11 4.37 22.73 -6.34
CA PRO A 11 3.39 23.54 -5.60
C PRO A 11 4.01 24.51 -4.60
N LEU A 12 5.20 24.16 -4.06
CA LEU A 12 5.94 24.97 -3.08
C LEU A 12 6.79 26.07 -3.74
N LYS A 13 7.11 25.93 -5.03
CA LYS A 13 7.97 26.85 -5.80
C LYS A 13 7.36 27.08 -7.17
N LYS A 14 6.30 27.89 -7.21
CA LYS A 14 5.48 28.14 -8.40
C LYS A 14 6.24 28.81 -9.55
N GLU A 15 7.35 29.47 -9.24
CA GLU A 15 8.19 30.18 -10.21
C GLU A 15 9.21 29.27 -10.91
N GLU A 16 9.45 28.06 -10.39
CA GLU A 16 10.33 27.10 -11.06
C GLU A 16 9.66 26.54 -12.34
N PRO A 17 10.44 26.32 -13.42
CA PRO A 17 9.94 25.66 -14.61
C PRO A 17 9.42 24.27 -14.26
N LYS A 18 8.33 23.90 -14.91
CA LYS A 18 7.70 22.60 -14.70
C LYS A 18 8.66 21.48 -15.12
N LYS A 19 8.58 20.35 -14.42
CA LYS A 19 9.43 19.17 -14.66
C LYS A 19 8.57 18.02 -15.18
N PHE A 20 9.17 17.15 -15.97
CA PHE A 20 8.52 15.92 -16.41
C PHE A 20 8.67 14.83 -15.35
N TYR A 21 7.57 14.17 -15.03
CA TYR A 21 7.53 13.05 -14.10
C TYR A 21 6.95 11.82 -14.80
N ALA A 22 7.49 10.64 -14.49
CA ALA A 22 6.90 9.39 -14.92
C ALA A 22 5.58 9.14 -14.16
N GLN A 23 4.49 8.94 -14.89
CA GLN A 23 3.21 8.51 -14.34
C GLN A 23 2.93 7.06 -14.78
N PRO A 24 2.66 6.14 -13.85
CA PRO A 24 2.37 4.75 -14.19
C PRO A 24 1.10 4.63 -15.04
N VAL A 25 1.14 3.71 -16.02
CA VAL A 25 -0.03 3.22 -16.73
C VAL A 25 -0.32 1.80 -16.26
N TYR A 26 -1.48 1.59 -15.66
CA TYR A 26 -1.90 0.30 -15.10
C TYR A 26 -2.46 -0.59 -16.20
N ALA A 27 -2.00 -1.85 -16.25
CA ALA A 27 -2.46 -2.80 -17.25
C ALA A 27 -3.85 -3.36 -16.92
N ASP A 28 -4.09 -3.68 -15.64
CA ASP A 28 -5.29 -4.36 -15.19
C ASP A 28 -5.61 -4.02 -13.72
N LYS A 29 -6.83 -4.36 -13.31
CA LYS A 29 -7.30 -4.30 -11.93
C LYS A 29 -7.96 -5.63 -11.58
N VAL A 30 -7.32 -6.38 -10.69
CA VAL A 30 -7.83 -7.66 -10.20
C VAL A 30 -8.69 -7.43 -8.96
N ASN A 31 -9.93 -7.90 -8.97
CA ASN A 31 -10.82 -7.87 -7.80
C ASN A 31 -10.72 -9.17 -6.97
N GLN A 32 -11.32 -9.18 -5.77
CA GLN A 32 -11.29 -10.32 -4.85
C GLN A 32 -11.78 -11.63 -5.49
N LYS A 33 -12.84 -11.58 -6.32
CA LYS A 33 -13.38 -12.77 -7.00
C LYS A 33 -12.39 -13.33 -8.02
N GLN A 34 -11.76 -12.45 -8.81
CA GLN A 34 -10.75 -12.84 -9.78
C GLN A 34 -9.51 -13.41 -9.09
N LEU A 35 -9.03 -12.75 -8.02
CA LEU A 35 -7.91 -13.22 -7.23
C LEU A 35 -8.19 -14.59 -6.60
N ALA A 36 -9.38 -14.78 -6.01
CA ALA A 36 -9.77 -16.06 -5.43
C ALA A 36 -9.77 -17.19 -6.47
N LYS A 37 -10.24 -16.91 -7.70
CA LYS A 37 -10.17 -17.87 -8.80
C LYS A 37 -8.71 -18.20 -9.18
N GLN A 38 -7.87 -17.19 -9.38
CA GLN A 38 -6.46 -17.38 -9.71
C GLN A 38 -5.72 -18.20 -8.64
N LEU A 39 -6.02 -17.98 -7.37
CA LEU A 39 -5.42 -18.72 -6.25
C LEU A 39 -6.00 -20.14 -6.11
N ALA A 40 -7.29 -20.34 -6.40
CA ALA A 40 -7.89 -21.66 -6.45
C ALA A 40 -7.23 -22.53 -7.53
N ASP A 41 -6.97 -21.96 -8.72
CA ASP A 41 -6.26 -22.65 -9.81
C ASP A 41 -4.83 -23.08 -9.44
N LEU A 42 -4.23 -22.45 -8.40
CA LEU A 42 -2.91 -22.75 -7.87
C LEU A 42 -2.93 -23.64 -6.61
N SER A 43 -4.10 -24.10 -6.17
CA SER A 43 -4.27 -24.87 -4.94
C SER A 43 -5.27 -26.02 -5.12
N SER A 44 -5.47 -26.80 -4.06
CA SER A 44 -6.52 -27.83 -4.02
C SER A 44 -7.87 -27.31 -3.50
N LEU A 45 -8.00 -25.99 -3.29
CA LEU A 45 -9.20 -25.36 -2.74
C LEU A 45 -10.15 -24.90 -3.84
N SER A 46 -11.46 -24.90 -3.54
CA SER A 46 -12.42 -24.28 -4.43
C SER A 46 -12.29 -22.76 -4.41
N ALA A 47 -12.68 -22.08 -5.50
CA ALA A 47 -12.72 -20.62 -5.54
C ALA A 47 -13.63 -20.02 -4.45
N GLY A 48 -14.65 -20.77 -3.99
CA GLY A 48 -15.49 -20.37 -2.87
C GLY A 48 -14.74 -20.36 -1.54
N ASP A 49 -13.99 -21.43 -1.26
CA ASP A 49 -13.19 -21.55 -0.04
C ASP A 49 -12.11 -20.46 0.01
N VAL A 50 -11.40 -20.23 -1.10
CA VAL A 50 -10.38 -19.19 -1.18
C VAL A 50 -11.00 -17.79 -1.00
N ALA A 51 -12.15 -17.51 -1.63
CA ALA A 51 -12.83 -16.23 -1.46
C ALA A 51 -13.23 -15.98 0.00
N ASN A 52 -13.67 -17.04 0.70
CA ASN A 52 -13.99 -16.99 2.13
C ASN A 52 -12.75 -16.69 2.98
N VAL A 53 -11.60 -17.34 2.71
CA VAL A 53 -10.35 -17.05 3.42
C VAL A 53 -9.90 -15.60 3.22
N ILE A 54 -9.97 -15.08 1.99
CA ILE A 54 -9.64 -13.67 1.72
C ILE A 54 -10.60 -12.74 2.47
N GLN A 55 -11.89 -13.08 2.51
CA GLN A 55 -12.89 -12.30 3.25
C GLN A 55 -12.57 -12.26 4.75
N ASN A 56 -12.29 -13.42 5.35
CA ASN A 56 -11.91 -13.52 6.76
C ASN A 56 -10.64 -12.71 7.05
N LEU A 57 -9.66 -12.72 6.14
CA LEU A 57 -8.46 -11.89 6.27
C LEU A 57 -8.79 -10.38 6.26
N VAL A 58 -9.69 -9.94 5.38
CA VAL A 58 -10.15 -8.54 5.31
C VAL A 58 -10.89 -8.13 6.58
N GLU A 59 -11.61 -9.05 7.22
CA GLU A 59 -12.32 -8.79 8.49
C GLU A 59 -11.40 -8.78 9.72
N GLU A 60 -10.37 -9.61 9.74
CA GLU A 60 -9.42 -9.70 10.85
C GLU A 60 -8.35 -8.61 10.83
N PHE A 61 -7.91 -8.18 9.63
CA PHE A 61 -6.86 -7.16 9.47
C PHE A 61 -7.11 -5.90 10.32
N PRO A 62 -8.29 -5.24 10.22
CA PRO A 62 -8.57 -4.04 11.00
C PRO A 62 -8.50 -4.29 12.51
N LYS A 63 -9.00 -5.44 13.00
CA LYS A 63 -9.02 -5.77 14.43
C LYS A 63 -7.61 -5.90 15.00
N ILE A 64 -6.70 -6.52 14.25
CA ILE A 64 -5.30 -6.65 14.66
C ILE A 64 -4.62 -5.27 14.67
N LEU A 65 -4.81 -4.48 13.61
CA LEU A 65 -4.16 -3.18 13.45
C LEU A 65 -4.63 -2.15 14.48
N THR A 66 -5.92 -2.07 14.78
CA THR A 66 -6.47 -1.09 15.74
C THR A 66 -6.08 -1.39 17.19
N ARG A 67 -5.75 -2.65 17.52
CA ARG A 67 -5.15 -3.03 18.81
C ARG A 67 -3.65 -2.69 18.90
N GLY A 68 -3.05 -2.11 17.86
CA GLY A 68 -1.62 -1.84 17.79
C GLY A 68 -0.77 -3.04 17.36
N GLY A 69 -1.41 -4.11 16.86
CA GLY A 69 -0.73 -5.27 16.31
C GLY A 69 -0.08 -4.99 14.96
N ILE A 70 0.89 -5.82 14.62
CA ILE A 70 1.53 -5.85 13.30
C ILE A 70 1.12 -7.15 12.61
N VAL A 71 0.66 -7.06 11.37
CA VAL A 71 0.37 -8.24 10.56
C VAL A 71 1.50 -8.42 9.55
N GLN A 72 2.25 -9.51 9.69
CA GLN A 72 3.33 -9.87 8.78
C GLN A 72 2.93 -11.06 7.93
N LEU A 73 2.97 -10.89 6.61
CA LEU A 73 2.67 -11.94 5.63
C LEU A 73 3.98 -12.45 5.02
N GLY A 74 4.70 -13.29 5.76
CA GLY A 74 5.97 -13.88 5.30
C GLY A 74 6.93 -12.86 4.68
N ASP A 75 7.46 -13.17 3.50
CA ASP A 75 8.38 -12.33 2.73
C ASP A 75 7.70 -11.26 1.88
N PHE A 76 6.36 -11.24 1.84
CA PHE A 76 5.61 -10.22 1.12
C PHE A 76 5.73 -8.86 1.79
N GLY A 77 5.57 -8.81 3.12
CA GLY A 77 5.74 -7.60 3.90
C GLY A 77 4.93 -7.55 5.19
N SER A 78 4.89 -6.37 5.81
CA SER A 78 4.16 -6.14 7.05
C SER A 78 3.28 -4.89 7.00
N PHE A 79 2.15 -4.98 7.69
CA PHE A 79 1.19 -3.89 7.87
C PHE A 79 1.20 -3.47 9.34
N ARG A 80 1.32 -2.16 9.58
CA ARG A 80 1.28 -1.58 10.92
C ARG A 80 0.60 -0.21 10.92
N VAL A 81 0.09 0.19 12.08
CA VAL A 81 -0.38 1.56 12.29
C VAL A 81 0.83 2.45 12.60
N THR A 82 0.88 3.61 11.95
CA THR A 82 1.82 4.70 12.21
C THR A 82 1.03 5.93 12.63
N LEU A 83 1.60 6.74 13.52
CA LEU A 83 0.93 7.92 14.04
C LEU A 83 1.61 9.17 13.50
N SER A 84 0.80 10.16 13.11
CA SER A 84 1.26 11.52 12.87
C SER A 84 0.46 12.46 13.77
N SER A 85 1.07 13.52 14.27
CA SER A 85 0.41 14.50 15.13
C SER A 85 0.94 15.90 14.86
N LYS A 86 0.22 16.92 15.35
CA LYS A 86 0.75 18.29 15.38
C LYS A 86 1.79 18.38 16.50
N GLY A 87 2.95 18.96 16.21
CA GLY A 87 3.95 19.23 17.23
C GLY A 87 3.43 20.22 18.27
N ALA A 88 3.69 19.93 19.54
CA ALA A 88 3.40 20.82 20.66
C ALA A 88 4.71 21.44 21.18
N GLU A 89 4.67 22.68 21.66
CA GLU A 89 5.86 23.39 22.16
C GLU A 89 6.31 22.86 23.53
N ALA A 90 5.36 22.49 24.40
CA ALA A 90 5.63 21.79 25.66
C ALA A 90 4.84 20.48 25.75
N LYS A 91 5.31 19.55 26.61
CA LYS A 91 4.66 18.25 26.82
C LYS A 91 3.21 18.37 27.32
N GLY A 92 2.91 19.40 28.11
CA GLY A 92 1.56 19.65 28.64
C GLY A 92 0.56 20.12 27.58
N ASP A 93 1.05 20.72 26.49
CA ASP A 93 0.22 21.25 25.41
C ASP A 93 -0.08 20.20 24.33
N PHE A 94 0.42 18.97 24.51
CA PHE A 94 0.19 17.90 23.55
C PHE A 94 -1.25 17.40 23.65
N SER A 95 -2.01 17.56 22.56
CA SER A 95 -3.36 17.02 22.44
C SER A 95 -3.37 15.72 21.63
N THR A 96 -3.96 14.68 22.21
CA THR A 96 -4.20 13.39 21.55
C THR A 96 -5.20 13.50 20.40
N GLU A 97 -6.03 14.55 20.37
CA GLU A 97 -6.97 14.81 19.28
C GLU A 97 -6.25 15.17 17.97
N THR A 98 -5.00 15.60 18.06
CA THR A 98 -4.17 15.88 16.87
C THR A 98 -3.59 14.61 16.24
N ILE A 99 -3.74 13.44 16.89
CA ILE A 99 -3.22 12.18 16.41
C ILE A 99 -4.04 11.70 15.21
N THR A 100 -3.37 11.57 14.07
CA THR A 100 -3.89 10.97 12.85
C THR A 100 -3.20 9.63 12.61
N PRO A 101 -3.90 8.49 12.81
CA PRO A 101 -3.36 7.16 12.50
C PRO A 101 -3.35 6.91 10.98
N LYS A 102 -2.34 6.20 10.50
CA LYS A 102 -2.17 5.79 9.10
C LYS A 102 -1.70 4.36 9.04
N ILE A 103 -2.25 3.58 8.10
CA ILE A 103 -1.74 2.23 7.82
C ILE A 103 -0.50 2.37 6.93
N SER A 104 0.60 1.76 7.36
CA SER A 104 1.85 1.68 6.61
C SER A 104 2.09 0.22 6.21
N PHE A 105 2.33 0.02 4.91
CA PHE A 105 2.83 -1.24 4.37
C PHE A 105 4.35 -1.14 4.18
N LEU A 106 5.09 -2.04 4.82
CA LEU A 106 6.53 -2.18 4.61
C LEU A 106 6.76 -3.42 3.72
N PRO A 107 7.25 -3.23 2.49
CA PRO A 107 7.50 -4.35 1.60
C PRO A 107 8.64 -5.22 2.16
N GLY A 108 8.45 -6.54 2.08
CA GLY A 108 9.46 -7.52 2.45
C GLY A 108 10.63 -7.53 1.48
N VAL A 109 11.66 -8.32 1.81
CA VAL A 109 12.93 -8.33 1.05
C VAL A 109 12.70 -8.78 -0.39
N GLU A 110 11.90 -9.82 -0.60
CA GLU A 110 11.67 -10.39 -1.93
C GLU A 110 10.87 -9.43 -2.83
N LEU A 111 9.82 -8.81 -2.30
CA LEU A 111 9.05 -7.81 -3.04
C LEU A 111 9.92 -6.62 -3.43
N LYS A 112 10.82 -6.15 -2.55
CA LYS A 112 11.77 -5.07 -2.88
C LYS A 112 12.71 -5.46 -4.03
N LYS A 113 13.22 -6.70 -4.04
CA LYS A 113 14.08 -7.20 -5.13
C LYS A 113 13.33 -7.23 -6.46
N GLN A 114 12.09 -7.70 -6.46
CA GLN A 114 11.24 -7.73 -7.65
C GLN A 114 10.93 -6.32 -8.18
N LEU A 115 10.68 -5.35 -7.29
CA LEU A 115 10.49 -3.95 -7.68
C LEU A 115 11.76 -3.33 -8.28
N ALA A 116 12.94 -3.68 -7.76
CA ALA A 116 14.22 -3.19 -8.27
C ALA A 116 14.56 -3.73 -9.68
N SER A 117 14.05 -4.92 -10.05
CA SER A 117 14.26 -5.53 -11.36
C SER A 117 13.19 -5.15 -12.40
N MET A 118 12.24 -4.29 -12.04
CA MET A 118 11.19 -3.84 -12.97
C MET A 118 11.77 -3.06 -14.15
N LYS A 119 11.41 -3.47 -15.37
CA LYS A 119 11.71 -2.75 -16.60
C LYS A 119 10.62 -1.74 -16.92
N TYR A 120 10.99 -0.59 -17.50
CA TYR A 120 10.05 0.48 -17.86
C TYR A 120 10.01 0.66 -19.37
N GLN A 121 8.81 0.89 -19.89
CA GLN A 121 8.58 1.21 -21.29
C GLN A 121 7.70 2.45 -21.36
N GLN A 122 8.12 3.44 -22.13
CA GLN A 122 7.28 4.60 -22.38
C GLN A 122 6.14 4.19 -23.31
N GLU A 123 4.91 4.56 -22.95
CA GLU A 123 3.73 4.44 -23.82
C GLU A 123 3.78 5.44 -24.97
#